data_AF-A0A0Q7Z4I2-F1
#
_entry.id   AF-A0A0Q7Z4I2-F1
#
_cell.length_a   1.000
_cell.length_b   1.000
_cell.length_c   1.000
_cell.angle_alpha   90.00
_cell.angle_beta   90.00
_cell.angle_gamma   90.00
#
_symmetry.space_group_name_H-M   'P 1'
#
loop_
_entity.id
_entity.type
_entity.pdbx_description
1 polymer ?
#
loop_
_entity_poly.entity_id
_entity_poly.type
_entity_poly.pdbx_seq_one_letter_code
_entity_poly.pdbx_strand_id
1 'polypeptide(L)'
;MTPLQKVAMGFVVVAIDTLGRFDVLPDFIGWAMVLWGLSSVRWTERGQLLGIGSVCAVVSLAVWFPQVNERVHDAELALKWALSLPDLLFIFLFARAVCSAARAGKDRKFTGRFGVIGWVTCLVAALPPIADAADSRTMLGYADVAFVLLWLWLIWNTFAAHARPYAAARDTV
;
A
#
# COMPACT_ATOMS: atom_id res chain seq x y z
N MET A 1 1.19 14.41 15.29
CA MET A 1 1.50 13.21 14.48
C MET A 1 2.52 13.57 13.43
N THR A 2 3.56 12.76 13.24
CA THR A 2 4.50 12.97 12.12
C THR A 2 3.82 12.64 10.79
N PRO A 3 4.25 13.21 9.65
CA PRO A 3 3.66 12.92 8.34
C PRO A 3 3.62 11.42 8.04
N LEU A 4 4.72 10.70 8.35
CA LEU A 4 4.78 9.25 8.17
C LEU A 4 3.83 8.47 9.10
N GLN A 5 3.57 8.98 10.30
CA GLN A 5 2.59 8.37 11.21
C GLN A 5 1.17 8.49 10.65
N LYS A 6 0.83 9.60 9.97
CA LYS A 6 -0.46 9.74 9.27
C LYS A 6 -0.59 8.73 8.14
N VAL A 7 0.48 8.56 7.35
CA VAL A 7 0.53 7.55 6.28
C VAL A 7 0.38 6.14 6.85
N ALA A 8 1.11 5.81 7.92
CA ALA A 8 1.00 4.50 8.58
C ALA A 8 -0.41 4.24 9.12
N MET A 9 -1.05 5.24 9.73
CA MET A 9 -2.45 5.13 10.17
C MET A 9 -3.41 4.93 9.00
N GLY A 10 -3.19 5.63 7.89
CA GLY A 10 -3.99 5.42 6.68
C GLY A 10 -3.86 3.99 6.15
N PHE A 11 -2.65 3.43 6.14
CA PHE A 11 -2.46 2.02 5.79
C PHE A 11 -3.12 1.04 6.77
N VAL A 12 -3.15 1.36 8.06
CA VAL A 12 -3.90 0.55 9.03
C VAL A 12 -5.39 0.56 8.69
N VAL A 13 -5.94 1.71 8.31
CA VAL A 13 -7.34 1.81 7.88
C VAL A 13 -7.59 0.98 6.63
N VAL A 14 -6.74 1.08 5.60
CA VAL A 14 -6.86 0.27 4.37
C VAL A 14 -6.67 -1.23 4.63
N ALA A 15 -5.83 -1.60 5.60
CA ALA A 15 -5.56 -3.00 5.92
C ALA A 15 -6.64 -3.63 6.82
N ILE A 16 -7.47 -2.82 7.47
CA ILE A 16 -8.63 -3.30 8.22
C ILE A 16 -9.75 -3.51 7.20
N ASP A 17 -9.66 -4.63 6.51
CA ASP A 17 -10.74 -5.09 5.64
C ASP A 17 -11.90 -5.65 6.49
N THR A 18 -13.10 -5.46 5.98
CA THR A 18 -14.41 -5.99 6.34
C THR A 18 -14.43 -7.05 7.46
N LEU A 19 -14.78 -6.65 8.70
CA LEU A 19 -15.24 -7.59 9.73
C LEU A 19 -16.72 -7.95 9.49
N GLY A 20 -16.98 -8.83 8.52
CA GLY A 20 -18.32 -9.37 8.25
C GLY A 20 -18.90 -8.99 6.89
N ARG A 21 -20.17 -8.57 6.85
CA ARG A 21 -20.93 -8.31 5.61
C ARG A 21 -20.90 -6.86 5.12
N PHE A 22 -20.41 -5.95 5.95
CA PHE A 22 -20.32 -4.53 5.65
C PHE A 22 -18.92 -4.06 5.95
N ASP A 23 -18.35 -3.30 5.02
CA ASP A 23 -17.06 -2.65 5.21
C ASP A 23 -17.23 -1.56 6.27
N VAL A 24 -16.75 -1.84 7.49
CA VAL A 24 -16.97 -0.99 8.67
C VAL A 24 -16.20 0.32 8.54
N LEU A 25 -15.11 0.33 7.76
CA LEU A 25 -14.28 1.50 7.57
C LEU A 25 -13.79 1.57 6.11
N PRO A 26 -14.38 2.44 5.28
CA PRO A 26 -14.07 2.46 3.86
C PRO A 26 -12.60 2.74 3.58
N ASP A 27 -11.98 1.91 2.74
CA ASP A 27 -10.58 2.04 2.31
C ASP A 27 -10.24 3.42 1.75
N PHE A 28 -11.19 4.10 1.11
CA PHE A 28 -10.99 5.46 0.59
C PHE A 28 -10.63 6.46 1.69
N ILE A 29 -11.09 6.25 2.93
CA ILE A 29 -10.74 7.08 4.10
C ILE A 29 -9.27 6.86 4.45
N GLY A 30 -8.81 5.61 4.42
CA GLY A 30 -7.41 5.26 4.64
C GLY A 30 -6.51 5.93 3.60
N TRP A 31 -6.90 5.89 2.32
CA TRP A 31 -6.19 6.59 1.25
C TRP A 31 -6.21 8.12 1.40
N ALA A 32 -7.32 8.72 1.83
CA ALA A 32 -7.37 10.15 2.13
C ALA A 32 -6.37 10.53 3.24
N MET A 33 -6.22 9.70 4.28
CA MET A 33 -5.21 9.88 5.32
C MET A 33 -3.78 9.71 4.79
N VAL A 34 -3.54 8.75 3.91
CA VAL A 34 -2.25 8.55 3.22
C VAL A 34 -1.89 9.80 2.41
N LEU A 35 -2.82 10.33 1.61
CA LEU A 35 -2.63 11.53 0.81
C LEU A 35 -2.34 12.76 1.68
N TRP A 36 -3.04 12.90 2.80
CA TRP A 36 -2.77 13.97 3.77
C TRP A 36 -1.41 13.82 4.46
N GLY A 37 -0.99 12.59 4.75
CA GLY A 37 0.35 12.33 5.26
C GLY A 37 1.43 12.70 4.24
N LEU A 38 1.25 12.27 2.97
CA LEU A 38 2.19 12.52 1.87
C LEU A 38 2.28 13.99 1.47
N SER A 39 1.20 14.76 1.57
CA SER A 39 1.21 16.18 1.20
C SER A 39 2.17 17.00 2.06
N SER A 40 2.32 16.62 3.33
CA SER A 40 3.27 17.22 4.28
C SER A 40 4.72 16.71 4.12
N VAL A 41 4.97 15.69 3.31
CA VAL A 41 6.33 15.13 3.12
C VAL A 41 7.04 15.86 1.99
N ARG A 42 8.34 16.16 2.14
CA ARG A 42 9.17 16.80 1.12
C ARG A 42 10.05 15.77 0.37
N TRP A 43 9.42 14.87 -0.36
CA TRP A 43 10.12 13.94 -1.26
C TRP A 43 10.01 14.40 -2.71
N THR A 44 11.07 14.17 -3.49
CA THR A 44 11.08 14.46 -4.93
C THR A 44 9.97 13.69 -5.67
N GLU A 45 9.68 12.46 -5.23
CA GLU A 45 8.70 11.55 -5.83
C GLU A 45 7.26 11.80 -5.31
N ARG A 46 7.03 12.85 -4.50
CA ARG A 46 5.73 13.15 -3.88
C ARG A 46 4.59 13.24 -4.89
N GLY A 47 4.81 13.92 -6.02
CA GLY A 47 3.77 14.09 -7.04
C GLY A 47 3.29 12.76 -7.62
N GLN A 48 4.21 11.82 -7.83
CA GLN A 48 3.88 10.47 -8.32
C GLN A 48 3.11 9.68 -7.27
N LEU A 49 3.52 9.77 -5.99
CA LEU A 49 2.82 9.11 -4.88
C LEU A 49 1.41 9.67 -4.65
N LEU A 50 1.23 10.98 -4.79
CA LEU A 50 -0.10 11.60 -4.71
C LEU A 50 -0.97 11.18 -5.89
N GLY A 51 -0.39 11.10 -7.09
CA GLY A 51 -1.10 10.63 -8.29
C GLY A 51 -1.59 9.19 -8.13
N ILE A 52 -0.69 8.26 -7.81
CA ILE A 52 -1.06 6.84 -7.65
C ILE A 52 -1.94 6.61 -6.42
N GLY A 53 -1.70 7.32 -5.30
CA GLY A 53 -2.56 7.25 -4.12
C GLY A 53 -3.98 7.78 -4.40
N SER A 54 -4.13 8.76 -5.28
CA SER A 54 -5.44 9.23 -5.74
C SER A 54 -6.15 8.17 -6.59
N VAL A 55 -5.42 7.44 -7.44
CA VAL A 55 -5.97 6.33 -8.20
C VAL A 55 -6.46 5.23 -7.26
N CYS A 56 -5.65 4.84 -6.27
CA CYS A 56 -6.07 3.87 -5.25
C CYS A 56 -7.33 4.35 -4.52
N ALA A 57 -7.39 5.62 -4.09
CA ALA A 57 -8.57 6.18 -3.43
C ALA A 57 -9.83 6.07 -4.30
N VAL A 58 -9.73 6.36 -5.60
CA VAL A 58 -10.84 6.27 -6.56
C VAL A 58 -11.27 4.83 -6.78
N VAL A 59 -10.32 3.90 -6.92
CA VAL A 59 -10.59 2.47 -7.08
C VAL A 59 -11.27 1.91 -5.84
N SER A 60 -10.72 2.19 -4.65
CA SER A 60 -11.33 1.81 -3.36
C SER A 60 -12.73 2.40 -3.20
N LEU A 61 -12.94 3.67 -3.57
CA LEU A 61 -14.26 4.29 -3.52
C LEU A 61 -15.27 3.61 -4.47
N ALA A 62 -14.83 3.21 -5.66
CA ALA A 62 -15.68 2.52 -6.61
C ALA A 62 -16.06 1.11 -6.13
N VAL A 63 -15.11 0.37 -5.54
CA VAL A 63 -15.31 -0.99 -5.02
C VAL A 63 -16.11 -1.01 -3.71
N TRP A 64 -16.12 0.10 -2.97
CA TRP A 64 -16.89 0.23 -1.73
C TRP A 64 -18.41 0.11 -1.94
N PHE A 65 -18.93 0.46 -3.12
CA PHE A 65 -20.36 0.30 -3.40
C PHE A 65 -20.73 -1.20 -3.46
N PRO A 66 -21.75 -1.67 -2.70
CA PRO A 66 -22.11 -3.09 -2.64
C PRO A 66 -22.37 -3.71 -4.01
N GLN A 67 -23.00 -2.96 -4.93
CA GLN A 67 -23.29 -3.46 -6.28
C GLN A 67 -22.02 -3.73 -7.10
N VAL A 68 -20.94 -3.00 -6.83
CA VAL A 68 -19.64 -3.21 -7.49
C VAL A 68 -18.88 -4.30 -6.77
N ASN A 69 -18.88 -4.30 -5.43
CA ASN A 69 -18.21 -5.31 -4.62
C ASN A 69 -18.71 -6.73 -4.95
N GLU A 70 -20.02 -6.94 -4.99
CA GLU A 70 -20.63 -8.24 -5.33
C GLU A 70 -20.21 -8.69 -6.74
N ARG A 71 -20.23 -7.77 -7.71
CA ARG A 71 -19.79 -8.07 -9.09
C ARG A 71 -18.31 -8.40 -9.18
N VAL A 72 -17.48 -7.74 -8.39
CA VAL A 72 -16.03 -8.02 -8.31
C VAL A 72 -15.79 -9.36 -7.62
N HIS A 73 -16.58 -9.70 -6.60
CA HIS A 73 -16.50 -10.98 -5.92
C HIS A 73 -16.83 -12.16 -6.86
N ASP A 74 -17.79 -11.98 -7.75
CA ASP A 74 -18.18 -12.97 -8.75
C ASP A 74 -17.35 -12.90 -10.04
N ALA A 75 -16.46 -11.91 -10.17
CA ALA A 75 -15.64 -11.71 -11.36
C ALA A 75 -14.48 -12.72 -11.47
N GLU A 76 -13.95 -12.80 -12.69
CA GLU A 76 -12.73 -13.53 -13.03
C GLU A 76 -11.54 -13.06 -12.20
N LEU A 77 -10.62 -13.98 -11.92
CA LEU A 77 -9.41 -13.71 -11.14
C LEU A 77 -8.58 -12.56 -11.72
N ALA A 78 -8.53 -12.45 -13.05
CA ALA A 78 -7.81 -11.38 -13.74
C ALA A 78 -8.32 -9.98 -13.35
N LEU A 79 -9.63 -9.81 -13.14
CA LEU A 79 -10.20 -8.53 -12.73
C LEU A 79 -9.87 -8.23 -11.26
N LYS A 80 -9.97 -9.22 -10.37
CA LYS A 80 -9.58 -9.09 -8.96
C LYS A 80 -8.11 -8.73 -8.80
N TRP A 81 -7.25 -9.36 -9.60
CA TRP A 81 -5.83 -9.04 -9.68
C TRP A 81 -5.59 -7.62 -10.20
N ALA A 82 -6.27 -7.23 -11.29
CA ALA A 82 -6.12 -5.88 -11.86
C ALA A 82 -6.53 -4.77 -10.87
N LEU A 83 -7.51 -5.03 -10.01
CA LEU A 83 -7.95 -4.10 -8.98
C LEU A 83 -6.94 -3.89 -7.84
N SER A 84 -6.08 -4.87 -7.55
CA SER A 84 -5.03 -4.75 -6.52
C SER A 84 -3.70 -4.20 -7.05
N LEU A 85 -3.54 -4.08 -8.38
CA LEU A 85 -2.34 -3.52 -8.99
C LEU A 85 -2.03 -2.06 -8.59
N PRO A 86 -3.01 -1.13 -8.53
CA PRO A 86 -2.74 0.23 -8.08
C PRO A 86 -2.11 0.26 -6.69
N ASP A 87 -2.60 -0.58 -5.76
CA ASP A 87 -2.10 -0.65 -4.40
C ASP A 87 -0.68 -1.19 -4.35
N LEU A 88 -0.40 -2.28 -5.08
CA LEU A 88 0.94 -2.84 -5.21
C LEU A 88 1.92 -1.84 -5.86
N LEU A 89 1.48 -1.11 -6.88
CA LEU A 89 2.27 -0.07 -7.51
C LEU A 89 2.57 1.08 -6.53
N PHE A 90 1.57 1.48 -5.75
CA PHE A 90 1.75 2.47 -4.69
C PHE A 90 2.78 2.00 -3.66
N ILE A 91 2.67 0.77 -3.15
CA ILE A 91 3.62 0.21 -2.17
C ILE A 91 5.05 0.19 -2.73
N PHE A 92 5.20 -0.22 -3.99
CA PHE A 92 6.50 -0.26 -4.67
C PHE A 92 7.12 1.15 -4.78
N LEU A 93 6.35 2.12 -5.27
CA LEU A 93 6.80 3.51 -5.41
C LEU A 93 7.09 4.14 -4.05
N PHE A 94 6.25 3.87 -3.05
CA PHE A 94 6.45 4.36 -1.69
C PHE A 94 7.74 3.80 -1.09
N ALA A 95 7.98 2.50 -1.23
CA ALA A 95 9.20 1.86 -0.75
C ALA A 95 10.45 2.43 -1.44
N ARG A 96 10.37 2.71 -2.74
CA ARG A 96 11.44 3.37 -3.49
C ARG A 96 11.70 4.80 -3.01
N ALA A 97 10.66 5.59 -2.76
CA ALA A 97 10.77 6.96 -2.27
C ALA A 97 11.43 7.00 -0.89
N VAL A 98 11.02 6.10 0.02
CA VAL A 98 11.63 5.97 1.34
C VAL A 98 13.08 5.51 1.24
N CYS A 99 13.39 4.57 0.35
CA CYS A 99 14.75 4.11 0.08
C CYS A 99 15.65 5.26 -0.42
N SER A 100 15.15 6.11 -1.33
CA SER A 100 15.83 7.29 -1.82
C SER A 100 16.11 8.30 -0.69
N ALA A 101 15.10 8.59 0.14
CA ALA A 101 15.25 9.46 1.30
C ALA A 101 16.23 8.91 2.35
N ALA A 102 16.19 7.61 2.63
CA ALA A 102 17.08 6.95 3.58
C ALA A 102 18.55 6.92 3.09
N ARG A 103 18.77 6.76 1.78
CA ARG A 103 20.11 6.86 1.17
C ARG A 103 20.71 8.25 1.35
N ALA A 104 19.92 9.30 1.15
CA ALA A 104 20.35 10.68 1.38
C ALA A 104 20.74 10.90 2.86
N GLY A 105 20.00 10.28 3.79
CA GLY A 105 20.31 10.26 5.23
C GLY A 105 21.41 9.29 5.67
N LYS A 106 22.08 8.59 4.74
CA LYS A 106 23.12 7.56 4.98
C LYS A 106 22.69 6.37 5.88
N ASP A 107 21.39 6.09 5.99
CA ASP A 107 20.89 4.92 6.75
C ASP A 107 20.80 3.67 5.86
N ARG A 108 21.89 2.88 5.84
CA ARG A 108 22.00 1.66 5.02
C ARG A 108 21.02 0.57 5.44
N LYS A 109 20.69 0.47 6.73
CA LYS A 109 19.78 -0.58 7.25
C LYS A 109 18.34 -0.32 6.81
N PHE A 110 17.90 0.93 6.88
CA PHE A 110 16.58 1.34 6.38
C PHE A 110 16.47 1.23 4.86
N THR A 111 17.52 1.65 4.14
CA THR A 111 17.63 1.50 2.69
C THR A 111 17.42 0.04 2.26
N GLY A 112 18.09 -0.90 2.94
CA GLY A 112 17.96 -2.34 2.67
C GLY A 112 16.55 -2.85 2.91
N ARG A 113 15.94 -2.52 4.06
CA ARG A 113 14.60 -2.99 4.42
C ARG A 113 13.52 -2.57 3.42
N PHE A 114 13.48 -1.29 3.04
CA PHE A 114 12.51 -0.82 2.04
C PHE A 114 12.85 -1.32 0.63
N GLY A 115 14.13 -1.56 0.32
CA GLY A 115 14.51 -2.28 -0.90
C GLY A 115 13.92 -3.69 -0.96
N VAL A 116 13.94 -4.43 0.15
CA VAL A 116 13.32 -5.76 0.21
C VAL A 116 11.81 -5.68 0.09
N ILE A 117 11.15 -4.70 0.74
CA ILE A 117 9.70 -4.48 0.59
C ILE A 117 9.33 -4.29 -0.89
N GLY A 118 10.08 -3.47 -1.63
CA GLY A 118 9.85 -3.27 -3.06
C GLY A 118 9.97 -4.56 -3.88
N TRP A 119 11.01 -5.37 -3.62
CA TRP A 119 11.17 -6.67 -4.30
C TRP A 119 10.06 -7.67 -3.96
N VAL A 120 9.69 -7.77 -2.68
CA VAL A 120 8.59 -8.64 -2.24
C VAL A 120 7.28 -8.19 -2.88
N THR A 121 7.06 -6.88 -3.04
CA THR A 121 5.87 -6.35 -3.73
C THR A 121 5.80 -6.83 -5.18
N CYS A 122 6.92 -6.83 -5.91
CA CYS A 122 6.95 -7.39 -7.27
C CYS A 122 6.67 -8.90 -7.30
N LEU A 123 7.18 -9.66 -6.33
CA LEU A 123 6.92 -11.10 -6.22
C LEU A 123 5.44 -11.37 -5.93
N VAL A 124 4.85 -10.63 -4.99
CA VAL A 124 3.42 -10.71 -4.66
C VAL A 124 2.55 -10.32 -5.85
N ALA A 125 2.94 -9.30 -6.63
CA ALA A 125 2.21 -8.89 -7.83
C ALA A 125 2.21 -9.97 -8.94
N ALA A 126 3.28 -10.77 -9.03
CA ALA A 126 3.43 -11.82 -10.04
C ALA A 126 2.82 -13.16 -9.60
N LEU A 127 2.60 -13.37 -8.30
CA LEU A 127 2.10 -14.64 -7.75
C LEU A 127 0.72 -15.05 -8.28
N PRO A 128 -0.31 -14.19 -8.33
CA PRO A 128 -1.63 -14.59 -8.82
C PRO A 128 -1.64 -15.03 -10.29
N PRO A 129 -1.02 -14.32 -11.24
CA PRO A 129 -0.91 -14.80 -12.63
C PRO A 129 -0.16 -16.14 -12.77
N ILE A 130 0.87 -16.36 -11.96
CA ILE A 130 1.63 -17.63 -11.97
C ILE A 130 0.78 -18.77 -11.41
N ALA A 131 0.04 -18.52 -10.33
CA ALA A 131 -0.83 -19.49 -9.69
C ALA A 131 -2.02 -19.88 -10.59
N ASP A 132 -2.57 -18.90 -11.31
CA ASP A 132 -3.61 -19.09 -12.32
C ASP A 132 -3.10 -19.95 -13.49
N ALA A 133 -1.93 -19.60 -14.04
CA ALA A 133 -1.29 -20.39 -15.10
C ALA A 133 -0.94 -21.82 -14.68
N ALA A 134 -0.75 -22.07 -13.38
CA ALA A 134 -0.48 -23.39 -12.81
C ALA A 134 -1.76 -24.15 -12.37
N ASP A 135 -2.95 -23.56 -12.57
CA ASP A 135 -4.26 -24.09 -12.13
C ASP A 135 -4.27 -24.54 -10.65
N SER A 136 -3.54 -23.82 -9.79
CA SER A 136 -3.33 -24.21 -8.39
C SER A 136 -4.03 -23.27 -7.42
N ARG A 137 -5.18 -23.73 -6.90
CA ARG A 137 -5.94 -23.01 -5.86
C ARG A 137 -5.14 -22.79 -4.57
N THR A 138 -4.23 -23.70 -4.25
CA THR A 138 -3.38 -23.57 -3.06
C THR A 138 -2.38 -22.42 -3.22
N MET A 139 -1.80 -22.24 -4.41
CA MET A 139 -0.89 -21.12 -4.67
C MET A 139 -1.61 -19.77 -4.65
N LEU A 140 -2.87 -19.71 -5.10
CA LEU A 140 -3.71 -18.52 -4.95
C LEU A 140 -3.91 -18.15 -3.48
N GLY A 141 -4.25 -19.13 -2.63
CA GLY A 141 -4.35 -18.90 -1.18
C GLY A 141 -3.03 -18.40 -0.56
N TYR A 142 -1.88 -18.89 -1.02
CA TYR A 142 -0.58 -18.36 -0.59
C TYR A 142 -0.31 -16.94 -1.08
N ALA A 143 -0.78 -16.58 -2.28
CA ALA A 143 -0.66 -15.22 -2.80
C ALA A 143 -1.44 -14.22 -1.92
N ASP A 144 -2.67 -14.58 -1.53
CA ASP A 144 -3.51 -13.74 -0.66
C ASP A 144 -2.86 -13.54 0.71
N VAL A 145 -2.36 -14.61 1.33
CA VAL A 145 -1.64 -14.52 2.61
C VAL A 145 -0.38 -13.68 2.47
N ALA A 146 0.39 -13.84 1.39
CA ALA A 146 1.59 -13.07 1.15
C ALA A 146 1.29 -11.57 0.98
N PHE A 147 0.16 -11.23 0.34
CA PHE A 147 -0.32 -9.86 0.19
C PHE A 147 -0.63 -9.22 1.56
N VAL A 148 -1.37 -9.91 2.42
CA VAL A 148 -1.68 -9.42 3.77
C VAL A 148 -0.41 -9.25 4.61
N LEU A 149 0.51 -10.22 4.55
CA LEU A 149 1.78 -10.14 5.28
C LEU A 149 2.66 -8.97 4.81
N LEU A 150 2.66 -8.69 3.50
CA LEU A 150 3.36 -7.54 2.93
C LEU A 150 2.80 -6.22 3.48
N TRP A 151 1.47 -6.08 3.55
CA TRP A 151 0.81 -4.91 4.15
C TRP A 151 1.17 -4.73 5.62
N LEU A 152 1.06 -5.78 6.42
CA LEU A 152 1.44 -5.74 7.84
C LEU A 152 2.90 -5.35 8.02
N TRP A 153 3.77 -5.91 7.18
CA TRP A 153 5.20 -5.61 7.23
C TRP A 153 5.51 -4.17 6.83
N LEU A 154 4.82 -3.63 5.81
CA LEU A 154 4.91 -2.23 5.40
C LEU A 154 4.45 -1.29 6.53
N ILE A 155 3.29 -1.55 7.11
CA ILE A 155 2.72 -0.78 8.23
C ILE A 155 3.72 -0.72 9.39
N TRP A 156 4.22 -1.89 9.81
CA TRP A 156 5.19 -1.99 10.90
C TRP A 156 6.46 -1.18 10.61
N ASN A 157 7.04 -1.31 9.41
CA ASN A 157 8.24 -0.56 9.05
C ASN A 157 7.98 0.95 8.96
N THR A 158 6.79 1.37 8.51
CA THR A 158 6.41 2.78 8.43
C THR A 158 6.25 3.40 9.83
N PHE A 159 5.65 2.66 10.78
CA PHE A 159 5.66 3.07 12.19
C PHE A 159 7.08 3.09 12.77
N ALA A 160 7.92 2.09 12.50
CA ALA A 160 9.30 2.10 12.97
C ALA A 160 10.13 3.29 12.39
N ALA A 161 9.72 3.83 11.25
CA ALA A 161 10.37 4.95 10.57
C ALA A 161 9.88 6.34 11.05
N HIS A 162 8.76 6.41 11.79
CA HIS A 162 8.02 7.66 11.99
C HIS A 162 8.81 8.77 12.72
N ALA A 163 9.79 8.39 13.54
CA ALA A 163 10.61 9.30 14.35
C ALA A 163 11.95 9.67 13.67
N ARG A 164 12.18 9.22 12.43
CA ARG A 164 13.46 9.47 11.74
C ARG A 164 13.48 10.88 11.11
N PRO A 165 14.62 11.58 11.13
CA PRO A 165 14.71 12.99 10.71
C PRO A 165 14.33 13.23 9.23
N TYR A 166 14.59 12.26 8.36
CA TYR A 166 14.21 12.30 6.94
C TYR A 166 12.70 12.01 6.68
N ALA A 167 11.99 11.50 7.68
CA ALA A 167 10.53 11.28 7.67
C ALA A 167 9.75 12.45 8.31
N ALA A 168 10.47 13.39 8.95
CA ALA A 168 9.94 14.46 9.77
C ALA A 168 10.05 15.84 9.09
N ALA A 169 9.84 15.92 7.77
CA ALA A 169 9.67 17.20 7.12
C ALA A 169 8.42 17.88 7.70
N ARG A 170 8.61 18.70 8.73
CA ARG A 170 7.58 19.57 9.31
C ARG A 170 7.43 20.77 8.39
N ASP A 171 6.19 21.14 8.15
CA ASP A 171 5.88 22.53 7.78
C ASP A 171 6.29 23.39 8.98
N THR A 172 7.39 24.13 8.83
CA THR A 172 7.62 25.35 9.59
C THR A 172 6.87 26.45 8.85
N VAL A 173 5.62 26.67 9.25
CA VAL A 173 4.93 27.95 9.09
C VAL A 173 4.58 28.42 10.49
#